data_AF-A0A432U6Q1-F1
#
_entry.id   AF-A0A432U6Q1-F1
#
_cell.length_a   1.000
_cell.length_b   1.000
_cell.length_c   1.000
_cell.angle_alpha   90.00
_cell.angle_beta   90.00
_cell.angle_gamma   90.00
#
_symmetry.space_group_name_H-M   'P 1'
#
loop_
_entity.id
_entity.type
_entity.pdbx_description
1 polymer ?
#
loop_
_entity_poly.entity_id
_entity_poly.type
_entity_poly.pdbx_seq_one_letter_code
_entity_poly.pdbx_strand_id
1 'polypeptide(L)' 'NDTYKIIGIYAKRARGLMVNYMIKNRLTEPELLKDFNVEGYQFRQDMSDDLTWVFTRD' A
#
# COMPACT_ATOMS: atom_id res chain seq x y z
N ASN A 1 -20.95 -5.45 2.87
CA ASN A 1 -20.03 -6.14 3.79
C ASN A 1 -18.68 -5.45 3.73
N ASP A 2 -18.59 -4.35 4.47
CA ASP A 2 -17.44 -3.43 4.54
C ASP A 2 -16.26 -4.01 5.32
N THR A 3 -15.85 -5.24 4.98
CA THR A 3 -14.75 -5.92 5.66
C THR A 3 -13.67 -6.24 4.66
N TYR A 4 -12.58 -5.47 4.69
CA TYR A 4 -11.38 -5.77 3.93
C TYR A 4 -10.79 -7.11 4.39
N LYS A 5 -10.37 -7.93 3.42
CA LYS A 5 -9.73 -9.22 3.67
C LYS A 5 -8.42 -9.28 2.91
N ILE A 6 -7.40 -9.86 3.55
CA ILE A 6 -6.13 -10.12 2.89
C ILE A 6 -6.29 -11.32 1.97
N ILE A 7 -6.26 -11.06 0.67
CA ILE A 7 -6.20 -12.10 -0.36
C ILE A 7 -4.73 -12.28 -0.75
N GLY A 8 -4.14 -13.42 -0.40
CA GLY A 8 -2.69 -13.64 -0.47
C GLY A 8 -2.07 -13.39 -1.86
N ILE A 9 -2.76 -13.75 -2.95
CA ILE A 9 -2.26 -13.52 -4.31
C ILE A 9 -2.18 -12.03 -4.66
N TYR A 10 -3.18 -11.24 -4.23
CA TYR A 10 -3.16 -9.79 -4.41
C TYR A 10 -2.13 -9.13 -3.51
N ALA A 11 -1.97 -9.60 -2.27
CA ALA A 11 -0.93 -9.09 -1.37
C ALA A 11 0.49 -9.32 -1.93
N LYS A 12 0.76 -10.49 -2.54
CA LYS A 12 2.06 -10.73 -3.21
C LYS A 12 2.29 -9.77 -4.38
N ARG A 13 1.28 -9.53 -5.21
CA ARG A 13 1.35 -8.57 -6.32
C ARG A 13 1.55 -7.14 -5.81
N ALA A 14 0.79 -6.73 -4.80
CA ALA A 14 0.86 -5.39 -4.20
C ALA A 14 2.27 -5.07 -3.72
N ARG A 15 2.95 -6.02 -3.05
CA ARG A 15 4.35 -5.85 -2.62
C ARG A 15 5.29 -5.56 -3.78
N GLY A 16 5.15 -6.30 -4.89
CA GLY A 16 5.96 -6.06 -6.09
C GLY A 16 5.69 -4.68 -6.71
N LEU A 17 4.42 -4.27 -6.79
CA LEU A 17 4.02 -2.95 -7.27
C LEU A 17 4.60 -1.83 -6.39
N MET A 18 4.55 -2.01 -5.08
CA MET A 18 5.02 -1.03 -4.09
C MET A 18 6.53 -0.84 -4.18
N VAL A 19 7.31 -1.93 -4.27
CA VAL A 19 8.76 -1.85 -4.49
C VAL A 19 9.08 -1.17 -5.82
N ASN A 20 8.38 -1.53 -6.90
CA ASN A 20 8.57 -0.87 -8.20
C ASN A 20 8.22 0.63 -8.15
N TYR A 21 7.18 1.02 -7.42
CA TYR A 21 6.81 2.43 -7.21
C TYR A 21 7.90 3.20 -6.45
N MET A 22 8.44 2.62 -5.37
CA MET A 22 9.55 3.22 -4.61
C MET A 22 10.76 3.49 -5.52
N ILE A 23 11.15 2.49 -6.31
CA ILE A 23 12.33 2.58 -7.19
C ILE A 23 12.13 3.60 -8.30
N LYS A 24 10.96 3.57 -8.98
CA LYS A 24 10.67 4.49 -10.09
C LYS A 24 10.63 5.95 -9.65
N ASN A 25 10.06 6.23 -8.48
CA ASN A 25 9.95 7.59 -7.95
C ASN A 25 11.16 8.01 -7.11
N ARG A 26 12.15 7.12 -6.93
CA ARG A 26 13.36 7.36 -6.12
C ARG A 26 13.02 7.88 -4.73
N LEU A 27 12.05 7.24 -4.08
CA LEU A 27 11.62 7.66 -2.75
C LEU A 27 12.77 7.51 -1.75
N THR A 28 13.06 8.58 -1.02
CA THR A 28 14.06 8.61 0.05
C THR A 28 13.44 8.68 1.43
N GLU A 29 12.23 9.24 1.53
CA GLU A 29 11.48 9.37 2.77
C GLU A 29 10.36 8.32 2.83
N PRO A 30 10.21 7.56 3.94
CA PRO A 30 9.16 6.58 4.09
C PRO A 30 7.75 7.16 3.91
N GLU A 31 7.52 8.37 4.43
CA GLU A 31 6.21 9.04 4.41
C GLU A 31 5.63 9.22 3.00
N LEU A 32 6.49 9.38 1.98
CA LEU A 32 6.07 9.49 0.57
C LEU A 32 5.41 8.21 0.05
N LEU A 33 5.60 7.08 0.73
CA LEU A 33 4.95 5.83 0.36
C LEU A 33 3.45 5.86 0.61
N LYS A 34 2.95 6.74 1.47
CA LYS A 34 1.51 6.90 1.73
C LYS A 34 0.75 7.35 0.48
N ASP A 35 1.45 7.95 -0.49
CA ASP A 35 0.91 8.34 -1.80
C ASP A 35 0.86 7.18 -2.82
N PHE A 36 1.25 5.96 -2.43
CA PHE A 36 1.15 4.78 -3.28
C PHE A 36 -0.31 4.53 -3.68
N ASN A 37 -0.58 4.68 -4.98
CA ASN A 37 -1.93 4.60 -5.56
C ASN A 37 -2.07 3.66 -6.78
N VAL A 38 -1.13 2.72 -6.94
CA VAL A 38 -1.06 1.85 -8.11
C VAL A 38 -2.15 0.78 -8.04
N GLU A 39 -2.82 0.49 -9.17
CA GLU A 39 -3.89 -0.52 -9.27
C GLU A 39 -5.04 -0.32 -8.25
N GLY A 40 -5.30 0.93 -7.85
CA GLY A 40 -6.40 1.27 -6.94
C GLY A 40 -6.13 0.97 -5.47
N TYR A 41 -4.90 0.59 -5.09
CA TYR A 41 -4.51 0.58 -3.69
C TYR A 41 -4.48 2.01 -3.13
N GLN A 42 -4.84 2.19 -1.87
CA GLN A 42 -4.85 3.49 -1.20
C GLN A 42 -4.47 3.33 0.27
N PHE A 43 -3.69 4.27 0.80
CA PHE A 43 -3.36 4.31 2.22
C PHE A 43 -4.60 4.56 3.08
N ARG A 44 -4.72 3.83 4.18
CA ARG A 44 -5.84 3.90 5.13
C ARG A 44 -5.35 4.32 6.49
N GLN A 45 -5.42 5.63 6.76
CA GLN A 45 -4.99 6.20 8.03
C GLN A 45 -5.78 5.65 9.22
N ASP A 46 -7.07 5.35 9.03
CA ASP A 46 -7.96 4.76 10.03
C ASP A 46 -7.54 3.34 10.47
N MET A 47 -6.80 2.63 9.61
CA MET A 47 -6.33 1.27 9.85
C MET A 47 -4.81 1.19 10.09
N SER A 48 -4.12 2.32 10.06
CA SER A 48 -2.66 2.39 10.16
C SER A 48 -2.21 2.92 11.52
N ASP A 49 -1.03 2.50 11.93
CA ASP A 49 -0.33 2.99 13.12
C ASP A 49 1.11 3.43 12.76
N ASP A 50 1.87 3.82 13.78
CA ASP A 50 3.23 4.34 13.62
C ASP A 50 4.21 3.32 13.02
N LEU A 51 3.92 2.02 13.14
CA LEU A 51 4.79 0.93 12.67
C LEU A 51 4.21 0.19 11.47
N THR A 52 2.90 0.26 11.27
CA THR A 52 2.14 -0.55 10.32
C THR A 52 1.25 0.33 9.47
N TRP A 53 1.56 0.40 8.17
CA TRP A 53 0.72 1.11 7.20
C TRP A 53 -0.15 0.13 6.42
N VAL A 54 -1.45 0.38 6.44
CA VAL A 54 -2.45 -0.43 5.75
C VAL A 54 -2.85 0.24 4.45
N PHE A 55 -2.81 -0.54 3.38
CA PHE A 55 -3.28 -0.15 2.05
C PHE A 55 -4.45 -1.05 1.65
N THR A 56 -5.58 -0.45 1.28
CA THR A 56 -6.78 -1.17 0.83
C THR A 56 -7.04 -0.91 -0.66
N ARG A 57 -7.81 -1.79 -1.28
CA ARG A 57 -8.29 -1.65 -2.65
C ARG A 57 -9.73 -2.12 -2.70
N ASP A 58 -10.59 -1.38 -3.39
CA ASP A 58 -12.00 -1.72 -3.60
C ASP A 58 -12.19 -2.77 -4.72
#